data_AF-A0A924KSP0-F1
#
_entry.id   AF-A0A924KSP0-F1
#
_cell.length_a   1.000
_cell.length_b   1.000
_cell.length_c   1.000
_cell.angle_alpha   90.00
_cell.angle_beta   90.00
_cell.angle_gamma   90.00
#
_symmetry.space_group_name_H-M   'P 1'
#
loop_
_entity.id
_entity.type
_entity.pdbx_description
1 polymer ?
#
loop_
_entity_poly.entity_id
_entity_poly.type
_entity_poly.pdbx_seq_one_letter_code
_entity_poly.pdbx_strand_id
1 'polypeptide(L)'
;LTKRYRVPIIVGETTAVHARNLVYLELDKVRVLGKNTAVRIFQPLGLVDQLDLRVRNLVQRHHRALALFRARQWSAAKDIFVSLATEPGYQRVAEIYLTYLRDSIASEPPADWDGAFTLSDK
;
A
#
# COMPACT_ATOMS: atom_id res chain seq x y z
N LEU A 1 10.35 8.11 4.75
CA LEU A 1 9.32 7.28 4.08
C LEU A 1 9.22 7.57 2.57
N THR A 2 9.09 8.83 2.13
CA THR A 2 8.95 9.20 0.70
C THR A 2 10.00 8.57 -0.23
N LYS A 3 11.28 8.58 0.17
CA LYS A 3 12.38 7.92 -0.57
C LYS A 3 12.14 6.42 -0.84
N ARG A 4 11.54 5.69 0.11
CA ARG A 4 11.27 4.24 0.00
C ARG A 4 10.23 3.96 -1.08
N TYR A 5 9.12 4.71 -1.04
CA TYR A 5 7.98 4.52 -1.93
C TYR A 5 8.12 5.29 -3.26
N ARG A 6 9.11 6.19 -3.37
CA ARG A 6 9.34 7.08 -4.54
C ARG A 6 8.11 7.94 -4.87
N VAL A 7 7.52 8.53 -3.84
CA VAL A 7 6.34 9.39 -3.94
C VAL A 7 6.67 10.79 -3.41
N PRO A 8 6.03 11.85 -3.93
CA PRO A 8 6.35 13.22 -3.53
C PRO A 8 5.85 13.53 -2.12
N ILE A 9 4.69 12.99 -1.73
CA ILE A 9 4.00 13.31 -0.48
C ILE A 9 3.51 12.02 0.17
N ILE A 10 3.68 11.94 1.50
CA ILE A 10 3.06 10.91 2.33
C ILE A 10 2.32 11.61 3.47
N VAL A 11 1.06 11.20 3.68
CA VAL A 11 0.23 11.65 4.80
C VAL A 11 -0.17 10.46 5.67
N GLY A 12 -0.47 10.73 6.94
CA GLY A 12 -1.03 9.72 7.85
C GLY A 12 -2.54 9.58 7.70
N GLU A 13 -3.09 8.53 8.30
CA GLU A 13 -4.53 8.23 8.31
C GLU A 13 -5.39 9.40 8.80
N THR A 14 -4.99 10.06 9.89
CA THR A 14 -5.73 11.22 10.42
C THR A 14 -5.88 12.31 9.36
N THR A 15 -4.81 12.66 8.66
CA THR A 15 -4.85 13.68 7.60
C THR A 15 -5.76 13.25 6.45
N ALA A 16 -5.68 11.98 6.03
CA ALA A 16 -6.52 11.45 4.95
C ALA A 16 -8.02 11.47 5.29
N VAL A 17 -8.38 11.19 6.55
CA VAL A 17 -9.78 11.22 7.02
C VAL A 17 -10.38 12.63 7.03
N HIS A 18 -9.56 13.66 7.24
CA HIS A 18 -10.02 15.05 7.30
C HIS A 18 -10.08 15.71 5.91
N ALA A 19 -9.21 15.32 4.98
CA ALA A 19 -9.18 15.87 3.61
C ALA A 19 -9.90 14.94 2.59
N ARG A 20 -11.21 14.76 2.78
CA ARG A 20 -12.03 13.76 2.05
C ARG A 20 -12.26 14.05 0.57
N ASN A 21 -11.94 15.26 0.11
CA ASN A 21 -12.04 15.66 -1.29
C ASN A 21 -10.88 15.14 -2.15
N LEU A 22 -9.89 14.48 -1.54
CA LEU A 22 -8.75 13.88 -2.22
C LEU A 22 -8.92 12.37 -2.41
N VAL A 23 -8.38 11.86 -3.51
CA VAL A 23 -8.16 10.42 -3.71
C VAL A 23 -6.79 10.05 -3.14
N TYR A 24 -6.75 8.93 -2.43
CA TYR A 24 -5.55 8.42 -1.78
C TYR A 24 -5.18 7.04 -2.30
N LEU A 25 -3.88 6.81 -2.45
CA LEU A 25 -3.29 5.48 -2.55
C LEU A 25 -2.74 5.10 -1.17
N GLU A 26 -3.29 4.07 -0.54
CA GLU A 26 -2.70 3.50 0.68
C GLU A 26 -1.33 2.88 0.35
N LEU A 27 -0.25 3.41 0.90
CA LEU A 27 1.08 2.89 0.57
C LEU A 27 1.44 1.68 1.42
N ASP A 28 1.20 1.76 2.72
CA ASP A 28 1.65 0.74 3.67
C ASP A 28 1.02 0.95 5.04
N LYS A 29 1.14 -0.06 5.91
CA LYS A 29 0.84 0.00 7.34
C LYS A 29 2.15 -0.21 8.09
N VAL A 30 2.72 0.89 8.59
CA VAL A 30 4.08 0.93 9.17
C VAL A 30 4.03 1.08 10.69
N ARG A 31 4.96 0.42 11.39
CA ARG A 31 5.23 0.68 12.82
C ARG A 31 6.30 1.76 12.94
N VAL A 32 6.05 2.78 13.76
CA VAL A 32 7.01 3.84 14.03
C VAL A 32 7.84 3.43 15.24
N LEU A 33 9.17 3.57 15.16
CA LEU A 33 10.08 3.35 16.28
C LEU A 33 9.60 4.12 17.53
N GLY A 34 9.44 3.41 18.64
CA GLY A 34 8.93 3.96 19.90
C GLY A 34 7.41 3.96 20.08
N LYS A 35 6.62 3.46 19.11
CA LYS A 35 5.17 3.26 19.26
C LYS A 35 4.77 1.83 18.87
N ASN A 36 4.02 1.15 19.73
CA ASN A 36 3.50 -0.18 19.43
C ASN A 36 2.37 -0.18 18.38
N THR A 37 1.78 0.98 18.08
CA THR A 37 0.67 1.09 17.14
C THR A 37 1.18 1.28 15.71
N ALA A 38 0.79 0.37 14.82
CA ALA A 38 1.01 0.53 13.39
C ALA A 38 0.07 1.59 12.82
N VAL A 39 0.59 2.46 11.96
CA VAL A 39 -0.17 3.54 11.30
C VAL A 39 -0.18 3.32 9.80
N ARG A 40 -1.34 3.58 9.18
CA ARG A 40 -1.47 3.57 7.72
C ARG A 40 -0.94 4.88 7.15
N ILE A 41 -0.21 4.78 6.05
CA ILE A 41 0.34 5.91 5.31
C ILE A 41 -0.22 5.94 3.89
N PHE A 42 -0.43 7.14 3.37
CA PHE A 42 -1.13 7.36 2.11
C PHE A 42 -0.41 8.37 1.24
N GLN A 43 -0.50 8.20 -0.08
CA GLN A 43 -0.17 9.24 -1.05
C GLN A 43 -1.45 9.95 -1.50
N PRO A 44 -1.58 11.27 -1.34
CA PRO A 44 -2.63 12.03 -2.02
C PRO A 44 -2.33 12.10 -3.52
N LEU A 45 -3.30 11.77 -4.36
CA LEU A 45 -3.15 11.75 -5.82
C LEU A 45 -3.78 12.97 -6.51
N GLY A 46 -4.78 13.59 -5.89
CA GLY A 46 -5.48 14.73 -6.44
C GLY A 46 -6.95 14.77 -6.01
N LEU A 47 -7.67 15.81 -6.44
CA LEU A 47 -9.09 15.97 -6.13
C LEU A 47 -9.93 14.89 -6.83
N VAL A 48 -10.97 14.41 -6.15
CA VAL A 48 -11.86 13.36 -6.66
C VAL A 48 -12.39 13.69 -8.05
N ASP A 49 -12.76 14.95 -8.32
CA ASP A 49 -13.38 15.35 -9.58
C ASP A 49 -12.37 15.65 -10.69
N GLN A 50 -11.08 15.74 -10.36
CA GLN A 50 -10.00 16.08 -11.30
C GLN A 50 -9.13 14.89 -11.66
N LEU A 51 -9.33 13.74 -11.00
CA LEU A 51 -8.50 12.56 -11.23
C LEU A 51 -8.98 11.75 -12.42
N ASP A 52 -8.05 11.38 -13.30
CA ASP A 52 -8.32 10.53 -14.47
C ASP A 52 -8.87 9.15 -14.07
N LEU A 53 -9.77 8.61 -14.90
CA LEU A 53 -10.38 7.29 -14.70
C LEU A 53 -9.33 6.17 -14.56
N ARG A 54 -8.22 6.27 -15.28
CA ARG A 54 -7.11 5.33 -15.18
C ARG A 54 -6.53 5.27 -13.76
N VAL A 55 -6.28 6.42 -13.16
CA VAL A 55 -5.72 6.50 -11.81
C VAL A 55 -6.72 5.99 -10.78
N ARG A 56 -8.01 6.31 -10.94
CA ARG A 56 -9.07 5.76 -10.07
C ARG A 56 -9.15 4.23 -10.14
N ASN A 57 -9.08 3.67 -11.34
CA ASN A 57 -9.07 2.22 -11.55
C ASN A 57 -7.83 1.57 -10.90
N LEU A 58 -6.66 2.18 -11.07
CA LEU A 58 -5.42 1.75 -10.41
C LEU A 58 -5.58 1.70 -8.89
N VAL A 59 -6.10 2.77 -8.28
CA VAL A 59 -6.34 2.83 -6.82
C VAL A 59 -7.30 1.74 -6.36
N GLN A 60 -8.40 1.51 -7.10
CA GLN A 60 -9.37 0.47 -6.77
C GLN A 60 -8.75 -0.93 -6.82
N ARG A 61 -8.00 -1.23 -7.89
CA ARG A 61 -7.28 -2.51 -8.06
C ARG A 61 -6.23 -2.69 -6.97
N HIS A 62 -5.50 -1.64 -6.64
CA HIS A 62 -4.52 -1.65 -5.56
C HIS A 62 -5.17 -1.98 -4.21
N HIS A 63 -6.24 -1.29 -3.82
CA HIS A 63 -6.94 -1.58 -2.56
C HIS A 63 -7.52 -3.00 -2.53
N ARG A 64 -7.99 -3.52 -3.67
CA ARG A 64 -8.40 -4.93 -3.78
C ARG A 64 -7.22 -5.87 -3.53
N ALA A 65 -6.06 -5.61 -4.12
CA ALA A 65 -4.85 -6.40 -3.91
C ALA A 65 -4.39 -6.37 -2.44
N LEU A 66 -4.48 -5.22 -1.77
CA LEU A 66 -4.20 -5.09 -0.33
C LEU A 66 -5.15 -5.92 0.53
N ALA A 67 -6.45 -5.91 0.22
CA ALA A 67 -7.42 -6.70 0.95
C ALA A 67 -7.12 -8.21 0.82
N LEU A 68 -6.80 -8.67 -0.38
CA LEU A 68 -6.41 -10.06 -0.65
C LEU A 68 -5.10 -10.44 0.08
N PHE A 69 -4.11 -9.54 0.06
CA PHE A 69 -2.85 -9.72 0.78
C PHE A 69 -3.10 -9.88 2.29
N ARG A 70 -3.90 -9.00 2.90
CA ARG A 70 -4.24 -9.08 4.32
C ARG A 70 -5.06 -10.32 4.67
N ALA A 71 -5.88 -10.80 3.74
CA ALA A 71 -6.64 -12.05 3.85
C ALA A 71 -5.81 -13.31 3.53
N ARG A 72 -4.49 -13.18 3.31
CA ARG A 72 -3.58 -14.29 2.95
C ARG A 72 -3.91 -15.00 1.64
N GLN A 73 -4.68 -14.35 0.78
CA GLN A 73 -4.99 -14.86 -0.56
C GLN A 73 -3.83 -14.50 -1.51
N TRP A 74 -2.66 -15.09 -1.25
CA TRP A 74 -1.38 -14.68 -1.84
C TRP A 74 -1.37 -14.70 -3.36
N SER A 75 -1.87 -15.78 -3.97
CA SER A 75 -1.93 -15.91 -5.43
C SER A 75 -2.77 -14.79 -6.05
N ALA A 76 -3.99 -14.58 -5.54
CA ALA A 76 -4.90 -13.56 -6.06
C ALA A 76 -4.34 -12.14 -5.86
N ALA A 77 -3.70 -11.86 -4.72
CA ALA A 77 -3.03 -10.59 -4.48
C ALA A 77 -1.86 -10.39 -5.47
N LYS A 78 -1.03 -11.42 -5.65
CA LYS A 78 0.13 -11.40 -6.54
C LYS A 78 -0.27 -11.12 -7.97
N ASP A 79 -1.32 -11.76 -8.49
CA ASP A 79 -1.79 -11.57 -9.86
C ASP A 79 -2.17 -10.11 -10.13
N ILE A 80 -2.86 -9.46 -9.18
CA ILE A 80 -3.21 -8.05 -9.31
C ILE A 80 -1.95 -7.16 -9.23
N PHE A 81 -1.03 -7.41 -8.30
CA PHE A 81 0.19 -6.61 -8.19
C PHE A 81 1.12 -6.76 -9.40
N VAL A 82 1.25 -7.96 -9.98
CA VAL A 82 1.99 -8.19 -11.24
C VAL A 82 1.37 -7.38 -12.37
N SER A 83 0.03 -7.42 -12.49
CA SER A 83 -0.65 -6.66 -13.52
C SER A 83 -0.56 -5.14 -13.30
N LEU A 84 -0.54 -4.67 -12.05
CA LEU A 84 -0.34 -3.25 -11.74
C LEU A 84 1.11 -2.78 -11.93
N ALA A 85 2.10 -3.69 -11.92
CA ALA A 85 3.50 -3.32 -12.10
C ALA A 85 3.81 -2.68 -13.47
N THR A 86 2.91 -2.82 -14.45
CA THR A 86 3.02 -2.18 -15.76
C THR A 86 2.44 -0.76 -15.79
N GLU A 87 1.75 -0.31 -14.73
CA GLU A 87 1.18 1.03 -14.67
C GLU A 87 2.28 2.08 -14.39
N PRO A 88 2.38 3.14 -15.22
CA PRO A 88 3.31 4.24 -15.04
C PRO A 88 3.15 4.92 -13.68
N GLY A 89 4.26 5.13 -12.99
CA GLY A 89 4.30 5.79 -11.69
C GLY A 89 3.95 4.89 -10.51
N TYR A 90 3.60 3.62 -10.76
CA TYR A 90 3.22 2.66 -9.70
C TYR A 90 4.23 1.52 -9.52
N GLN A 91 5.21 1.39 -10.41
CA GLN A 91 6.18 0.29 -10.42
C GLN A 91 6.83 0.06 -9.05
N ARG A 92 7.19 1.15 -8.35
CA ARG A 92 7.84 1.04 -7.04
C ARG A 92 6.92 0.45 -5.97
N VAL A 93 5.64 0.81 -5.96
CA VAL A 93 4.67 0.27 -4.99
C VAL A 93 4.39 -1.20 -5.31
N ALA A 94 4.26 -1.55 -6.59
CA ALA A 94 4.12 -2.94 -7.03
C ALA A 94 5.32 -3.80 -6.58
N GLU A 95 6.55 -3.35 -6.83
CA GLU A 95 7.78 -4.04 -6.40
C GLU A 95 7.81 -4.32 -4.90
N ILE A 96 7.43 -3.34 -4.08
CA ILE A 96 7.38 -3.48 -2.62
C ILE A 96 6.41 -4.60 -2.23
N TYR A 97 5.18 -4.58 -2.75
CA TYR A 97 4.19 -5.59 -2.40
C TYR A 97 4.49 -6.98 -2.98
N LEU A 98 5.10 -7.06 -4.16
CA LEU A 98 5.59 -8.34 -4.70
C LEU A 98 6.71 -8.93 -3.83
N THR A 99 7.58 -8.08 -3.28
CA THR A 99 8.58 -8.49 -2.29
C THR A 99 7.91 -8.99 -1.01
N TYR A 100 6.95 -8.24 -0.47
CA TYR A 100 6.21 -8.65 0.74
C TYR A 100 5.46 -9.97 0.54
N LEU A 101 4.85 -10.18 -0.62
CA LEU A 101 4.20 -11.44 -0.97
C LEU A 101 5.19 -12.60 -0.97
N ARG A 102 6.35 -12.44 -1.62
CA ARG A 102 7.42 -13.46 -1.61
C ARG A 102 7.84 -13.80 -0.17
N ASP A 103 8.10 -12.79 0.64
CA ASP A 103 8.57 -12.98 2.01
C ASP A 103 7.48 -13.58 2.91
N SER A 104 6.22 -13.23 2.70
CA SER A 104 5.07 -13.79 3.45
C SER A 104 4.79 -15.24 3.07
N ILE A 105 4.94 -15.59 1.79
CA ILE A 105 4.82 -16.99 1.33
C ILE A 105 5.95 -17.84 1.93
N ALA A 106 7.16 -17.29 2.05
CA ALA A 106 8.31 -18.02 2.58
C ALA A 106 8.29 -18.16 4.12
N SER A 107 7.76 -17.18 4.84
CA SER A 107 7.82 -17.13 6.31
C SER A 107 6.55 -17.59 7.03
N GLU A 108 5.42 -17.73 6.32
CA GLU A 108 4.10 -18.08 6.85
C GLU A 108 3.73 -17.29 8.14
N PRO A 109 3.24 -16.04 8.00
CA PRO A 109 2.94 -15.19 9.15
C PRO A 109 2.01 -15.85 10.18
N PRO A 110 2.20 -15.60 11.48
CA PRO A 110 1.38 -16.17 12.55
C PRO A 110 -0.08 -15.73 12.41
N ALA A 111 -1.04 -16.49 12.94
CA ALA A 111 -2.48 -16.25 12.74
C ALA A 111 -2.96 -14.83 13.11
N ASP A 112 -2.30 -14.20 14.08
CA ASP A 112 -2.56 -12.85 14.58
C ASP A 112 -1.86 -11.72 13.81
N TRP A 113 -1.16 -12.06 12.70
CA TRP A 113 -0.49 -11.07 11.87
C TRP A 113 -1.48 -10.03 11.33
N ASP A 114 -1.21 -8.77 11.65
CA ASP A 114 -2.11 -7.65 11.43
C ASP A 114 -1.94 -6.98 10.06
N GLY A 115 -1.26 -7.66 9.14
CA GLY A 115 -0.97 -7.17 7.79
C GLY A 115 -0.02 -5.97 7.76
N ALA A 116 0.58 -5.60 8.90
CA ALA A 116 1.55 -4.52 8.98
C ALA A 116 2.92 -5.01 8.55
N PHE A 117 3.63 -4.18 7.79
CA PHE A 117 5.04 -4.38 7.53
C PHE A 117 5.84 -3.70 8.63
N THR A 118 6.64 -4.48 9.35
CA THR A 118 7.63 -3.94 10.27
C THR A 118 8.85 -3.55 9.44
N LEU A 119 9.19 -2.26 9.44
CA LEU A 119 10.47 -1.82 8.89
C LEU A 119 11.56 -2.38 9.79
N SER A 120 12.14 -3.52 9.43
CA SER A 120 13.35 -4.01 10.08
C SER A 120 14.48 -3.07 9.67
N ASP A 121 15.03 -2.31 10.63
CA ASP A 121 16.19 -1.45 10.40
C ASP A 121 17.31 -2.28 9.76
N LYS A 122 17.77 -1.82 8.61
CA LYS A 122 19.12 -2.08 8.11
C LYS A 122 19.72 -0.74 7.73
#